data_AF-A0A7X7SGC4-F1
#
_entry.id   AF-A0A7X7SGC4-F1
#
_cell.length_a   1.000
_cell.length_b   1.000
_cell.length_c   1.000
_cell.angle_alpha   90.00
_cell.angle_beta   90.00
_cell.angle_gamma   90.00
#
_symmetry.space_group_name_H-M   'P 1'
#
loop_
_entity.id
_entity.type
_entity.pdbx_description
1 polymer ?
#
loop_
_entity_poly.entity_id
_entity_poly.type
_entity_poly.pdbx_seq_one_letter_code
_entity_poly.pdbx_strand_id
1 'polypeptide(L)'
;MTPAPETQESIDQEERELFRCVLDMVEAARHQDSTRWIQARCRAHRSEDSAYLTSMLLGLMIESDALRRGIHPVDAWKQIRDGGIESLP
;
A
#
# COMPACT_ATOMS: atom_id res chain seq x y z
N MET A 1 -21.28 21.62 1.27
CA MET A 1 -20.69 22.42 2.36
C MET A 1 -19.18 22.32 2.18
N THR A 2 -18.53 23.37 1.68
CA THR A 2 -17.09 23.37 1.40
C THR A 2 -16.34 23.47 2.74
N PRO A 3 -15.36 22.61 3.01
CA PRO A 3 -14.57 22.70 4.25
C PRO A 3 -13.88 24.06 4.35
N ALA A 4 -13.70 24.55 5.58
CA ALA A 4 -12.95 25.77 5.85
C ALA A 4 -11.49 25.60 5.40
N PRO A 5 -10.81 26.67 4.96
CA PRO A 5 -9.45 26.58 4.39
C PRO A 5 -8.43 25.94 5.35
N GLU A 6 -8.52 26.22 6.64
CA GLU A 6 -7.65 25.61 7.68
C GLU A 6 -7.89 24.09 7.83
N THR A 7 -9.11 23.63 7.58
CA THR A 7 -9.47 22.21 7.59
C THR A 7 -8.92 21.50 6.36
N GLN A 8 -8.93 22.17 5.21
CA GLN A 8 -8.40 21.60 3.97
C GLN A 8 -6.88 21.45 4.02
N GLU A 9 -6.15 22.46 4.52
CA GLU A 9 -4.69 22.37 4.66
C GLU A 9 -4.25 21.26 5.63
N SER A 10 -5.00 21.02 6.70
CA SER A 10 -4.74 19.91 7.63
C SER A 10 -4.94 18.54 6.96
N ILE A 11 -6.02 18.38 6.18
CA ILE A 11 -6.30 17.14 5.44
C ILE A 11 -5.19 16.89 4.41
N ASP A 12 -4.82 17.90 3.63
CA ASP A 12 -3.77 17.80 2.62
C ASP A 12 -2.41 17.41 3.24
N GLN A 13 -2.14 17.87 4.47
CA GLN A 13 -0.92 17.51 5.20
C GLN A 13 -0.95 16.04 5.67
N GLU A 14 -2.07 15.58 6.23
CA GLU A 14 -2.25 14.18 6.63
C GLU A 14 -2.12 13.24 5.43
N GLU A 15 -2.74 13.57 4.29
CA GLU A 15 -2.64 12.79 3.05
C GLU A 15 -1.19 12.69 2.55
N ARG A 16 -0.41 13.78 2.62
CA ARG A 16 1.01 13.77 2.24
C ARG A 16 1.84 12.89 3.16
N GLU A 17 1.57 12.91 4.46
CA GLU A 17 2.28 12.07 5.43
C GLU A 17 1.96 10.58 5.22
N LEU A 18 0.69 10.26 4.95
CA LEU A 18 0.27 8.91 4.56
C LEU A 18 0.95 8.47 3.26
N PHE A 19 0.96 9.31 2.24
CA PHE A 19 1.63 8.99 0.97
C PHE A 19 3.13 8.75 1.15
N ARG A 20 3.80 9.55 1.98
CA ARG A 20 5.21 9.35 2.32
C ARG A 20 5.45 8.03 3.06
N CYS A 21 4.57 7.68 3.99
CA CYS A 21 4.61 6.39 4.70
C CYS A 21 4.55 5.22 3.70
N VAL A 22 3.66 5.28 2.71
CA VAL A 22 3.57 4.26 1.65
C VAL A 22 4.88 4.12 0.89
N LEU A 23 5.48 5.23 0.47
CA LEU A 23 6.75 5.19 -0.27
C LEU A 23 7.87 4.57 0.56
N ASP A 24 7.98 4.93 1.84
CA ASP A 24 8.96 4.33 2.77
C ASP A 24 8.73 2.81 2.90
N MET A 25 7.47 2.36 2.95
CA MET A 25 7.12 0.93 2.99
C MET A 25 7.49 0.22 1.69
N VAL A 26 7.25 0.82 0.51
CA VAL A 26 7.65 0.24 -0.80
C VAL A 26 9.16 0.09 -0.86
N GLU A 27 9.90 1.14 -0.48
CA GLU A 27 11.36 1.13 -0.53
C GLU A 27 11.92 0.05 0.41
N ALA A 28 11.40 -0.05 1.63
CA ALA A 28 11.75 -1.13 2.55
C ALA A 28 11.46 -2.52 1.97
N ALA A 29 10.29 -2.71 1.34
CA ALA A 29 9.94 -3.97 0.70
C ALA A 29 10.88 -4.33 -0.46
N ARG A 30 11.27 -3.35 -1.30
CA ARG A 30 12.25 -3.54 -2.38
C ARG A 30 13.62 -3.97 -1.88
N HIS A 31 14.00 -3.54 -0.68
CA HIS A 31 15.26 -3.90 -0.03
C HIS A 31 15.16 -5.12 0.89
N GLN A 32 14.01 -5.79 0.95
CA GLN A 32 13.75 -6.91 1.87
C GLN A 32 14.00 -6.54 3.35
N ASP A 33 13.82 -5.27 3.71
CA ASP A 33 14.05 -4.75 5.06
C ASP A 33 12.73 -4.71 5.84
N SER A 34 12.40 -5.83 6.47
CA SER A 34 11.19 -5.98 7.28
C SER A 34 11.15 -5.02 8.48
N THR A 35 12.31 -4.62 9.01
CA THR A 35 12.39 -3.71 10.15
C THR A 35 11.97 -2.30 9.75
N ARG A 36 12.53 -1.78 8.65
CA ARG A 36 12.12 -0.48 8.11
C ARG A 36 10.66 -0.48 7.66
N TRP A 37 10.18 -1.60 7.13
CA TRP A 37 8.78 -1.73 6.75
C TRP A 37 7.84 -1.58 7.96
N ILE A 38 8.13 -2.27 9.08
CA ILE A 38 7.34 -2.15 10.31
C ILE A 38 7.44 -0.73 10.88
N GLN A 39 8.63 -0.14 10.89
CA GLN A 39 8.82 1.23 11.38
C GLN A 39 8.02 2.25 10.57
N ALA A 40 8.04 2.16 9.25
CA ALA A 40 7.23 3.01 8.37
C ALA A 40 5.75 2.84 8.68
N ARG A 41 5.26 1.60 8.71
CA ARG A 41 3.86 1.28 9.03
C ARG A 41 3.40 1.83 10.38
N CYS A 42 4.24 1.72 11.42
CA CYS A 42 3.92 2.20 12.77
C CYS A 42 3.94 3.74 12.91
N ARG A 43 4.48 4.48 11.94
CA ARG A 43 4.40 5.96 11.93
C ARG A 43 3.03 6.45 11.49
N ALA A 44 2.24 5.66 10.76
CA ALA A 44 0.86 6.00 10.47
C ALA A 44 0.08 5.98 11.80
N HIS A 45 -0.28 7.17 12.29
CA HIS A 45 -0.87 7.34 13.63
C HIS A 45 -2.24 6.64 13.81
N ARG A 46 -2.88 6.22 12.70
CA ARG A 46 -4.19 5.56 12.69
C ARG A 46 -4.10 4.15 12.12
N SER A 47 -4.62 3.18 12.86
CA SER A 47 -4.62 1.76 12.48
C SER A 47 -5.40 1.49 11.19
N GLU A 48 -6.47 2.24 10.95
CA GLU A 48 -7.28 2.16 9.73
C GLU A 48 -6.46 2.56 8.49
N ASP A 49 -5.73 3.67 8.57
CA ASP A 49 -4.87 4.12 7.49
C ASP A 49 -3.75 3.11 7.23
N SER A 50 -3.12 2.59 8.27
CA SER A 50 -2.12 1.52 8.13
C SER A 50 -2.69 0.27 7.43
N ALA A 51 -3.94 -0.13 7.74
CA ALA A 51 -4.57 -1.27 7.10
C ALA A 51 -4.87 -0.98 5.61
N TYR A 52 -5.45 0.18 5.33
CA TYR A 52 -5.71 0.65 3.96
C TYR A 52 -4.44 0.72 3.11
N LEU A 53 -3.37 1.33 3.64
CA LEU A 53 -2.08 1.45 2.96
C LEU A 53 -1.47 0.08 2.68
N THR A 54 -1.54 -0.85 3.65
CA THR A 54 -1.03 -2.22 3.47
C THR A 54 -1.82 -2.96 2.39
N SER A 55 -3.14 -2.82 2.34
CA SER A 55 -3.99 -3.42 1.30
C SER A 55 -3.70 -2.86 -0.10
N MET A 56 -3.54 -1.53 -0.22
CA MET A 56 -3.19 -0.88 -1.48
C MET A 56 -1.81 -1.32 -1.99
N LEU A 57 -0.82 -1.38 -1.09
CA LEU A 57 0.53 -1.84 -1.41
C LEU A 57 0.55 -3.30 -1.89
N LEU A 58 -0.16 -4.18 -1.19
CA LEU A 58 -0.31 -5.57 -1.59
C LEU A 58 -0.91 -5.68 -3.00
N GLY A 59 -1.97 -4.90 -3.27
CA GLY A 59 -2.58 -4.86 -4.60
C GLY A 59 -1.60 -4.42 -5.68
N LEU A 60 -0.88 -3.31 -5.45
CA LEU A 60 0.11 -2.81 -6.40
C LEU A 60 1.26 -3.79 -6.63
N MET A 61 1.69 -4.52 -5.60
CA MET A 61 2.71 -5.56 -5.73
C MET A 61 2.23 -6.73 -6.60
N ILE A 62 1.01 -7.21 -6.37
CA ILE A 62 0.38 -8.29 -7.16
C ILE A 62 0.24 -7.87 -8.62
N GLU A 63 -0.27 -6.67 -8.88
CA GLU A 63 -0.47 -6.18 -10.26
C GLU A 63 0.86 -5.93 -10.97
N SER A 64 1.85 -5.38 -10.26
CA SER A 64 3.20 -5.18 -10.81
C SER A 64 3.87 -6.49 -11.17
N ASP A 65 3.73 -7.53 -10.34
CA ASP A 65 4.25 -8.87 -10.64
C ASP A 65 3.54 -9.49 -11.86
N ALA A 66 2.21 -9.42 -11.90
CA ALA A 66 1.41 -9.91 -13.02
C ALA A 66 1.88 -9.31 -14.35
N LEU A 67 2.08 -7.98 -14.37
CA LEU A 67 2.59 -7.27 -15.55
C LEU A 67 4.01 -7.72 -15.92
N ARG A 68 4.92 -7.92 -14.96
CA ARG A 68 6.28 -8.44 -15.23
C ARG A 68 6.25 -9.84 -15.84
N ARG A 69 5.27 -10.66 -15.47
CA ARG A 69 5.07 -12.03 -15.99
C ARG A 69 4.26 -12.06 -17.29
N GLY A 70 3.79 -10.92 -17.78
CA GLY A 70 2.92 -10.85 -18.97
C GLY A 70 1.50 -11.38 -18.74
N ILE A 71 1.05 -11.46 -17.48
CA ILE A 71 -0.28 -11.91 -17.08
C ILE A 71 -1.18 -10.69 -16.88
N HIS A 72 -2.43 -10.77 -17.35
CA HIS A 72 -3.39 -9.71 -17.09
C HIS A 72 -3.72 -9.65 -15.57
N PRO A 73 -3.72 -8.46 -14.92
CA PRO A 73 -3.92 -8.34 -13.48
C PRO A 73 -5.16 -9.07 -12.92
N VAL A 74 -6.27 -9.02 -13.66
CA VAL A 74 -7.51 -9.73 -13.30
C VAL A 74 -7.30 -11.24 -13.17
N ASP A 75 -6.45 -11.84 -14.02
CA ASP A 75 -6.21 -13.28 -13.98
C ASP A 75 -5.25 -13.66 -12.84
N ALA A 76 -4.31 -12.78 -12.48
CA ALA A 76 -3.51 -12.96 -11.26
C ALA A 76 -4.40 -12.95 -10.00
N TRP A 77 -5.36 -12.03 -9.92
CA TRP A 77 -6.33 -12.01 -8.83
C TRP A 77 -7.23 -13.26 -8.79
N LYS A 78 -7.65 -13.78 -9.96
CA LYS A 78 -8.37 -15.06 -10.03
C LYS A 78 -7.52 -16.23 -9.51
N GLN A 79 -6.25 -16.29 -9.90
CA GLN A 79 -5.31 -17.31 -9.40
C GLN A 79 -5.19 -17.26 -7.88
N ILE A 80 -5.02 -16.07 -7.31
CA ILE A 80 -4.96 -15.87 -5.85
C ILE A 80 -6.28 -16.25 -5.17
N ARG A 81 -7.42 -15.89 -5.76
CA ARG A 81 -8.75 -16.25 -5.24
C ARG A 81 -8.94 -17.77 -5.22
N ASP A 82 -8.52 -18.46 -6.28
CA ASP A 82 -8.80 -19.88 -6.48
C ASP A 82 -7.74 -20.78 -5.78
N GLY A 83 -6.49 -20.31 -5.67
CA GLY A 83 -5.36 -21.04 -5.09
C GLY A 83 -4.88 -20.53 -3.72
N GLY A 84 -5.43 -19.44 -3.20
CA GLY A 84 -5.08 -18.88 -1.90
C GLY A 84 -3.66 -18.31 -1.82
N ILE A 85 -3.08 -18.30 -0.61
CA ILE A 85 -1.77 -17.69 -0.31
C ILE A 85 -0.63 -18.33 -1.12
N GLU A 86 -0.76 -19.62 -1.47
CA GLU A 86 0.23 -20.36 -2.27
C GLU A 86 0.36 -19.84 -3.71
N SER A 87 -0.57 -19.00 -4.15
CA SER A 87 -0.56 -18.37 -5.48
C SER A 87 -0.02 -16.93 -5.46
N LEU A 88 0.42 -16.43 -4.30
CA LEU A 88 1.13 -15.16 -4.21
C LEU A 88 2.57 -15.30 -4.74
N PRO A 89 3.12 -14.26 -5.38
CA PRO A 89 4.48 -14.26 -5.90
C PRO A 89 5.57 -14.29 -4.81
#